data_AF-A0A1H2DV36-F1
#
_entry.id   AF-A0A1H2DV36-F1
#
_cell.length_a   1.000
_cell.length_b   1.000
_cell.length_c   1.000
_cell.angle_alpha   90.00
_cell.angle_beta   90.00
_cell.angle_gamma   90.00
#
_symmetry.space_group_name_H-M   'P 1'
#
loop_
_entity.id
_entity.type
_entity.pdbx_description
1 polymer ?
#
loop_
_entity_poly.entity_id
_entity_poly.type
_entity_poly.pdbx_seq_one_letter_code
_entity_poly.pdbx_strand_id
1 'polypeptide(L)'
;MTLTIDSESVDLPSKPDEAFSEYYERIADHLLQKNRCIGVCSINGQEVATIEAGALLFPAATEISVTSVSIRVALQANIALQCNTMRRIEESCETLVTDSLLADPKQVAVSWQELCEEIKSILTFIPRLGVLLTDAQVDSLVEGRLSELNGVMSEIAAFLSKGDVVGFSDTLEMKLLPWIVGLREFFQAQLTVVEAFGREETA
;
A
#
# COMPACT_ATOMS: atom_id res chain seq x y z
N MET A 1 28.81 16.65 -7.71
CA MET A 1 27.58 16.47 -6.93
C MET A 1 27.95 15.74 -5.65
N THR A 2 27.49 16.22 -4.50
CA THR A 2 27.73 15.59 -3.20
C THR A 2 26.47 14.87 -2.74
N LEU A 3 26.60 13.64 -2.24
CA LEU A 3 25.52 12.91 -1.58
C LEU A 3 25.72 12.93 -0.07
N THR A 4 24.68 13.32 0.66
CA THR A 4 24.61 13.18 2.11
C THR A 4 23.45 12.26 2.51
N ILE A 5 23.70 11.32 3.43
CA ILE A 5 22.69 10.43 3.99
C ILE A 5 22.74 10.60 5.51
N ASP A 6 21.62 10.96 6.13
CA ASP A 6 21.51 11.18 7.58
C ASP A 6 22.57 12.16 8.14
N SER A 7 22.91 13.19 7.35
CA SER A 7 23.97 14.18 7.62
C SER A 7 25.41 13.69 7.46
N GLU A 8 25.64 12.47 6.98
CA GLU A 8 26.96 11.94 6.66
C GLU A 8 27.22 11.99 5.15
N SER A 9 28.42 12.40 4.75
CA SER A 9 28.79 12.35 3.33
C SER A 9 29.06 10.90 2.92
N VAL A 10 28.44 10.46 1.82
CA VAL A 10 28.56 9.10 1.31
C VAL A 10 29.23 9.14 -0.05
N ASP A 11 30.29 8.33 -0.20
CA ASP A 11 31.00 8.18 -1.46
C ASP A 11 30.25 7.24 -2.40
N LEU A 12 29.22 7.79 -3.05
CA LEU A 12 28.44 7.12 -4.08
C LEU A 12 28.26 8.09 -5.27
N PRO A 13 29.28 8.28 -6.11
CA PRO A 13 29.21 9.25 -7.19
C PRO A 13 28.17 8.84 -8.25
N SER A 14 27.52 9.84 -8.86
CA SER A 14 26.72 9.63 -10.06
C SER A 14 27.62 9.36 -11.26
N LYS A 15 27.13 8.54 -12.20
CA LYS A 15 27.82 8.31 -13.46
C LYS A 15 27.48 9.44 -14.45
N PRO A 16 28.36 9.69 -15.45
CA PRO A 16 28.01 10.56 -16.57
C PRO A 16 26.74 10.03 -17.25
N ASP A 17 25.79 10.92 -17.51
CA ASP A 17 24.51 10.64 -18.18
C ASP A 17 23.55 9.67 -17.44
N GLU A 18 23.80 9.39 -16.16
CA GLU A 18 22.91 8.56 -15.33
C GLU A 18 21.54 9.23 -15.16
N ALA A 19 20.46 8.46 -15.32
CA ALA A 19 19.12 8.97 -15.04
C ALA A 19 18.90 9.07 -13.51
N PHE A 20 18.06 10.02 -13.07
CA PHE A 20 17.75 10.15 -11.65
C PHE A 20 17.18 8.86 -11.05
N SER A 21 16.33 8.14 -11.81
CA SER A 21 15.77 6.86 -11.37
C SER A 21 16.86 5.82 -11.06
N GLU A 22 17.86 5.71 -11.92
CA GLU A 22 18.98 4.76 -11.76
C GLU A 22 19.86 5.15 -10.56
N TYR A 23 20.12 6.45 -10.39
CA TYR A 23 20.89 6.92 -9.24
C TYR A 23 20.11 6.75 -7.92
N TYR A 24 18.80 7.02 -7.94
CA TYR A 24 17.90 6.80 -6.80
C TYR A 24 17.85 5.33 -6.39
N GLU A 25 17.76 4.41 -7.35
CA GLU A 25 17.82 2.96 -7.11
C GLU A 25 19.15 2.55 -6.47
N ARG A 26 20.29 3.07 -6.94
CA ARG A 26 21.59 2.80 -6.31
C ARG A 26 21.69 3.31 -4.87
N ILE A 27 21.09 4.47 -4.57
CA ILE A 27 20.99 4.98 -3.20
C ILE A 27 20.12 4.05 -2.36
N ALA A 28 18.99 3.61 -2.90
CA ALA A 28 18.10 2.67 -2.24
C ALA A 28 18.84 1.35 -1.93
N ASP A 29 19.56 0.77 -2.91
CA ASP A 29 20.37 -0.43 -2.73
C ASP A 29 21.45 -0.26 -1.64
N HIS A 30 22.12 0.89 -1.60
CA HIS A 30 23.08 1.22 -0.55
C HIS A 30 22.44 1.23 0.84
N LEU A 31 21.23 1.76 0.96
CA LEU A 31 20.48 1.79 2.21
C LEU A 31 19.92 0.41 2.60
N LEU A 32 19.49 -0.38 1.62
CA LEU A 32 18.97 -1.74 1.83
C LEU A 32 20.00 -2.64 2.50
N GLN A 33 21.29 -2.52 2.13
CA GLN A 33 22.39 -3.24 2.79
C GLN A 33 22.52 -2.93 4.30
N LYS A 34 21.92 -1.82 4.75
CA LYS A 34 21.90 -1.36 6.15
C LYS A 34 20.52 -1.53 6.80
N ASN A 35 19.60 -2.26 6.17
CA ASN A 35 18.18 -2.39 6.58
C ASN A 35 17.46 -1.02 6.69
N ARG A 36 17.78 -0.09 5.79
CA ARG A 36 17.17 1.24 5.70
C ARG A 36 16.59 1.48 4.32
N CYS A 37 15.67 2.42 4.22
CA CYS A 37 15.13 2.91 2.97
C CYS A 37 15.10 4.44 2.96
N ILE A 38 14.89 5.02 1.78
CA ILE A 38 14.77 6.47 1.61
C ILE A 38 13.45 6.89 2.27
N GLY A 39 13.54 7.79 3.25
CA GLY A 39 12.36 8.43 3.85
C GLY A 39 12.05 9.74 3.11
N VAL A 40 13.05 10.61 3.05
CA VAL A 40 12.98 11.90 2.34
C VAL A 40 14.21 12.03 1.45
N CYS A 41 14.02 12.52 0.24
CA CYS A 41 15.10 12.86 -0.69
C CYS A 41 14.96 14.31 -1.10
N SER A 42 16.05 15.07 -1.05
CA SER A 42 16.09 16.47 -1.45
C SER A 42 17.24 16.73 -2.40
N ILE A 43 17.01 17.55 -3.43
CA ILE A 43 18.01 17.98 -4.39
C ILE A 43 18.22 19.48 -4.22
N ASN A 44 19.45 19.91 -3.93
CA ASN A 44 19.79 21.32 -3.64
C ASN A 44 18.86 21.96 -2.58
N GLY A 45 18.44 21.20 -1.57
CA GLY A 45 17.53 21.65 -0.51
C GLY A 45 16.03 21.59 -0.84
N GLN A 46 15.64 21.22 -2.06
CA GLN A 46 14.24 21.03 -2.43
C GLN A 46 13.84 19.56 -2.31
N GLU A 47 12.80 19.28 -1.51
CA GLU A 47 12.25 17.93 -1.36
C GLU A 47 11.64 17.40 -2.67
N VAL A 48 11.96 16.14 -2.97
CA VAL A 48 11.54 15.43 -4.18
C VAL A 48 10.50 14.38 -3.80
N ALA A 49 9.24 14.64 -4.14
CA ALA A 49 8.13 13.74 -3.84
C ALA A 49 7.97 12.59 -4.84
N THR A 50 8.46 12.74 -6.08
CA THR A 50 8.35 11.71 -7.14
C THR A 50 9.62 11.62 -7.99
N ILE A 51 9.80 10.48 -8.66
CA ILE A 51 10.94 10.24 -9.55
C ILE A 51 10.95 11.25 -10.71
N GLU A 52 9.79 11.62 -11.25
CA GLU A 52 9.66 12.60 -12.34
C GLU A 52 10.08 13.99 -11.89
N ALA A 53 9.66 14.41 -10.68
CA ALA A 53 10.09 15.68 -10.11
C ALA A 53 11.61 15.70 -9.88
N GLY A 54 12.18 14.59 -9.43
CA GLY A 54 13.62 14.46 -9.25
C GLY A 54 14.39 14.49 -10.56
N ALA A 55 13.88 13.84 -11.61
CA ALA A 55 14.49 13.82 -12.94
C ALA A 55 14.62 15.23 -13.56
N LEU A 56 13.72 16.16 -13.23
CA LEU A 56 13.80 17.55 -13.67
C LEU A 56 14.91 18.33 -12.95
N LEU A 57 15.18 18.01 -11.69
CA LEU A 57 16.15 18.73 -10.84
C LEU A 57 17.57 18.13 -10.92
N PHE A 58 17.67 16.83 -11.17
CA PHE A 58 18.91 16.06 -11.15
C PHE A 58 20.02 16.58 -12.09
N PRO A 59 19.74 17.02 -13.34
CA PRO A 59 20.79 17.51 -14.24
C PRO A 59 21.56 18.73 -13.71
N ALA A 60 20.94 19.52 -12.82
CA ALA A 60 21.54 20.68 -12.18
C ALA A 60 21.88 20.43 -10.70
N ALA A 61 21.88 19.18 -10.25
CA ALA A 61 22.13 18.82 -8.86
C ALA A 61 23.60 19.06 -8.47
N THR A 62 23.79 19.92 -7.48
CA THR A 62 25.08 20.10 -6.81
C THR A 62 25.15 19.30 -5.52
N GLU A 63 24.01 19.15 -4.84
CA GLU A 63 23.84 18.42 -3.60
C GLU A 63 22.57 17.56 -3.65
N ILE A 64 22.67 16.34 -3.13
CA ILE A 64 21.54 15.47 -2.84
C ILE A 64 21.63 15.07 -1.38
N SER A 65 20.55 15.27 -0.63
CA SER A 65 20.45 14.88 0.77
C SER A 65 19.31 13.89 0.97
N VAL A 66 19.59 12.83 1.72
CA VAL A 66 18.62 11.78 2.03
C VAL A 66 18.51 11.64 3.53
N THR A 67 17.28 11.73 4.04
CA THR A 67 16.95 11.23 5.37
C THR A 67 16.43 9.82 5.21
N SER A 68 17.15 8.86 5.78
CA SER A 68 16.79 7.46 5.67
C SER A 68 16.02 7.01 6.91
N VAL A 69 15.13 6.04 6.73
CA VAL A 69 14.35 5.43 7.81
C VAL A 69 14.64 3.94 7.85
N SER A 70 14.48 3.33 9.02
CA SER A 70 14.56 1.87 9.11
C SER A 70 13.45 1.23 8.27
N ILE A 71 13.79 0.20 7.48
CA ILE A 71 12.81 -0.56 6.69
C ILE A 71 11.69 -1.08 7.60
N ARG A 72 12.03 -1.53 8.79
CA ARG A 72 11.05 -1.99 9.80
C ARG A 72 10.04 -0.90 10.14
N VAL A 73 10.52 0.31 10.44
CA VAL A 73 9.65 1.44 10.83
C VAL A 73 8.77 1.85 9.64
N ALA A 74 9.34 1.95 8.44
CA ALA A 74 8.60 2.26 7.24
C ALA A 74 7.53 1.19 6.95
N LEU A 75 7.86 -0.08 7.13
CA LEU A 75 6.94 -1.18 6.95
C LEU A 75 5.81 -1.17 7.98
N GLN A 76 6.14 -1.04 9.27
CA GLN A 76 5.15 -0.99 10.34
C GLN A 76 4.15 0.14 10.07
N ALA A 77 4.64 1.33 9.69
CA ALA A 77 3.79 2.45 9.32
C ALA A 77 2.90 2.14 8.10
N ASN A 78 3.44 1.50 7.07
CA ASN A 78 2.67 1.10 5.89
C ASN A 78 1.59 0.07 6.21
N ILE A 79 1.89 -0.98 6.97
CA ILE A 79 0.91 -2.00 7.38
C ILE A 79 -0.15 -1.37 8.29
N ALA A 80 0.24 -0.53 9.25
CA ALA A 80 -0.69 0.18 10.12
C ALA A 80 -1.63 1.09 9.31
N LEU A 81 -1.13 1.76 8.28
CA LEU A 81 -1.95 2.53 7.34
C LEU A 81 -2.96 1.62 6.64
N GLN A 82 -2.55 0.45 6.13
CA GLN A 82 -3.48 -0.49 5.51
C GLN A 82 -4.53 -1.00 6.49
N CYS A 83 -4.18 -1.31 7.74
CA CYS A 83 -5.14 -1.68 8.77
C CYS A 83 -6.22 -0.60 8.98
N ASN A 84 -5.82 0.67 8.98
CA ASN A 84 -6.76 1.79 9.11
C ASN A 84 -7.63 1.95 7.86
N THR A 85 -7.04 1.85 6.66
CA THR A 85 -7.80 1.88 5.40
C THR A 85 -8.81 0.74 5.34
N MET A 86 -8.43 -0.48 5.72
CA MET A 86 -9.34 -1.62 5.76
C MET A 86 -10.50 -1.41 6.73
N ARG A 87 -10.26 -0.79 7.89
CA ARG A 87 -11.35 -0.45 8.82
C ARG A 87 -12.32 0.55 8.20
N ARG A 88 -11.83 1.56 7.49
CA ARG A 88 -12.69 2.49 6.75
C ARG A 88 -13.51 1.79 5.67
N ILE A 89 -12.89 0.88 4.91
CA ILE A 89 -13.57 0.06 3.89
C ILE A 89 -14.68 -0.80 4.53
N GLU A 90 -14.41 -1.38 5.70
CA GLU A 90 -15.40 -2.14 6.49
C GLU A 90 -16.60 -1.28 6.85
N GLU A 91 -16.37 -0.11 7.47
CA GLU A 91 -17.42 0.85 7.85
C GLU A 91 -18.23 1.33 6.62
N SER A 92 -17.56 1.60 5.50
CA SER A 92 -18.22 1.96 4.23
C SER A 92 -19.05 0.81 3.66
N CYS A 93 -18.58 -0.43 3.78
CA CYS A 93 -19.33 -1.61 3.34
C CYS A 93 -20.57 -1.85 4.20
N GLU A 94 -20.45 -1.75 5.53
CA GLU A 94 -21.59 -1.86 6.46
C GLU A 94 -22.66 -0.79 6.19
N THR A 95 -22.21 0.44 5.93
CA THR A 95 -23.09 1.54 5.54
C THR A 95 -23.81 1.21 4.23
N LEU A 96 -23.09 0.72 3.23
CA LEU A 96 -23.65 0.36 1.93
C LEU A 96 -24.64 -0.81 2.00
N VAL A 97 -24.42 -1.79 2.88
CA VAL A 97 -25.40 -2.85 3.16
C VAL A 97 -26.73 -2.23 3.57
N THR A 98 -26.70 -1.32 4.54
CA THR A 98 -27.90 -0.66 5.08
C THR A 98 -28.55 0.25 4.03
N ASP A 99 -27.75 1.09 3.38
CA ASP A 99 -28.21 2.07 2.41
C ASP A 99 -28.77 1.41 1.14
N SER A 100 -28.24 0.26 0.75
CA SER A 100 -28.74 -0.46 -0.44
C SER A 100 -30.23 -0.73 -0.37
N LEU A 101 -30.78 -1.00 0.82
CA LEU A 101 -32.20 -1.31 1.02
C LEU A 101 -33.10 -0.07 1.13
N LEU A 102 -32.53 1.11 1.41
CA LEU A 102 -33.28 2.29 1.87
C LEU A 102 -33.04 3.55 1.05
N ALA A 103 -31.89 3.66 0.37
CA ALA A 103 -31.44 4.87 -0.32
C ALA A 103 -31.83 4.91 -1.81
N ASP A 104 -31.61 6.07 -2.43
CA ASP A 104 -31.76 6.23 -3.88
C ASP A 104 -30.73 5.35 -4.62
N PRO A 105 -31.13 4.56 -5.64
CA PRO A 105 -30.22 3.71 -6.41
C PRO A 105 -28.98 4.42 -6.97
N LYS A 106 -29.08 5.72 -7.28
CA LYS A 106 -27.93 6.52 -7.72
C LYS A 106 -26.91 6.74 -6.61
N GLN A 107 -27.39 6.97 -5.38
CA GLN A 107 -26.52 7.12 -4.22
C GLN A 107 -25.81 5.79 -3.91
N VAL A 108 -26.54 4.68 -3.97
CA VAL A 108 -25.98 3.32 -3.80
C VAL A 108 -24.90 3.05 -4.85
N ALA A 109 -25.11 3.44 -6.11
CA ALA A 109 -24.12 3.26 -7.18
C ALA A 109 -22.85 4.09 -6.96
N VAL A 110 -22.96 5.33 -6.46
CA VAL A 110 -21.81 6.18 -6.12
C VAL A 110 -21.02 5.56 -4.97
N SER A 111 -21.68 5.21 -3.87
CA SER A 111 -21.03 4.59 -2.71
C SER A 111 -20.38 3.24 -3.05
N TRP A 112 -21.01 2.44 -3.92
CA TRP A 112 -20.41 1.22 -4.45
C TRP A 112 -19.14 1.49 -5.26
N GLN A 113 -19.15 2.51 -6.12
CA GLN A 113 -17.98 2.88 -6.91
C GLN A 113 -16.82 3.37 -6.03
N GLU A 114 -17.11 4.19 -5.02
CA GLU A 114 -16.12 4.65 -4.04
C GLU A 114 -15.50 3.46 -3.30
N LEU A 115 -16.33 2.53 -2.80
CA LEU A 115 -15.86 1.31 -2.14
C LEU A 115 -14.97 0.46 -3.06
N CYS A 116 -15.32 0.35 -4.35
CA CYS A 116 -14.50 -0.36 -5.33
C CYS A 116 -13.11 0.27 -5.52
N GLU A 117 -13.02 1.60 -5.58
CA GLU A 117 -11.73 2.29 -5.71
C GLU A 117 -10.85 2.11 -4.47
N GLU A 118 -11.46 2.13 -3.28
CA GLU A 118 -10.73 1.83 -2.04
C GLU A 118 -10.21 0.38 -2.01
N ILE A 119 -11.04 -0.60 -2.38
CA ILE A 119 -10.62 -2.01 -2.48
C ILE A 119 -9.48 -2.17 -3.49
N LYS A 120 -9.58 -1.55 -4.68
CA LYS A 120 -8.50 -1.60 -5.69
C LYS A 120 -7.17 -1.07 -5.14
N SER A 121 -7.20 0.02 -4.37
CA SER A 121 -5.98 0.58 -3.79
C SER A 121 -5.26 -0.43 -2.88
N ILE A 122 -6.02 -1.18 -2.07
CA ILE A 122 -5.49 -2.26 -1.22
C ILE A 122 -4.92 -3.41 -2.06
N LEU A 123 -5.62 -3.82 -3.11
CA LEU A 123 -5.18 -4.90 -3.99
C LEU A 123 -3.83 -4.60 -4.66
N THR A 124 -3.55 -3.33 -4.98
CA THR A 124 -2.24 -2.93 -5.54
C THR A 124 -1.11 -2.94 -4.51
N PHE A 125 -1.43 -2.91 -3.21
CA PHE A 125 -0.45 -3.00 -2.12
C PHE A 125 -0.03 -4.44 -1.84
N ILE A 126 -0.94 -5.41 -1.96
CA ILE A 126 -0.69 -6.83 -1.65
C ILE A 126 0.60 -7.39 -2.31
N PRO A 127 0.83 -7.24 -3.63
CA PRO A 127 2.06 -7.74 -4.26
C PRO A 127 3.35 -7.11 -3.70
N ARG A 128 3.26 -5.90 -3.13
CA ARG A 128 4.41 -5.19 -2.53
C ARG A 128 4.81 -5.76 -1.17
N LEU A 129 3.96 -6.60 -0.56
CA LEU A 129 4.30 -7.37 0.64
C LEU A 129 5.16 -8.61 0.35
N GLY A 130 5.36 -8.99 -0.92
CA GLY A 130 6.18 -10.15 -1.30
C GLY A 130 7.65 -10.07 -0.85
N VAL A 131 8.11 -8.91 -0.40
CA VAL A 131 9.46 -8.74 0.20
C VAL A 131 9.51 -9.26 1.66
N LEU A 132 8.36 -9.52 2.27
CA LEU A 132 8.21 -9.75 3.72
C LEU A 132 7.41 -11.00 4.05
N LEU A 133 6.49 -11.36 3.16
CA LEU A 133 5.75 -12.59 3.23
C LEU A 133 6.57 -13.70 2.58
N THR A 134 6.56 -14.87 3.20
CA THR A 134 7.03 -16.09 2.53
C THR A 134 6.18 -16.35 1.29
N ASP A 135 6.76 -17.00 0.26
CA ASP A 135 6.02 -17.39 -0.95
C ASP A 135 4.70 -18.09 -0.61
N ALA A 136 4.69 -18.97 0.40
CA ALA A 136 3.48 -19.65 0.88
C ALA A 136 2.40 -18.71 1.45
N GLN A 137 2.79 -17.61 2.12
CA GLN A 137 1.85 -16.61 2.61
C GLN A 137 1.32 -15.72 1.48
N VAL A 138 2.15 -15.41 0.50
CA VAL A 138 1.73 -14.70 -0.72
C VAL A 138 0.76 -15.58 -1.51
N ASP A 139 1.09 -16.84 -1.75
CA ASP A 139 0.25 -17.80 -2.48
C ASP A 139 -1.08 -18.03 -1.76
N SER A 140 -1.07 -18.21 -0.42
CA SER A 140 -2.31 -18.33 0.35
C SER A 140 -3.21 -17.09 0.23
N LEU A 141 -2.63 -15.90 0.11
CA LEU A 141 -3.36 -14.65 0.02
C LEU A 141 -3.82 -14.35 -1.42
N VAL A 142 -3.00 -14.68 -2.41
CA VAL A 142 -3.29 -14.52 -3.84
C VAL A 142 -4.29 -15.58 -4.31
N GLU A 143 -4.01 -16.87 -4.11
CA GLU A 143 -4.85 -17.96 -4.62
C GLU A 143 -6.15 -18.10 -3.83
N GLY A 144 -6.11 -17.96 -2.50
CA GLY A 144 -7.29 -18.08 -1.65
C GLY A 144 -8.19 -16.84 -1.73
N ARG A 145 -7.66 -15.67 -1.35
CA ARG A 145 -8.49 -14.48 -1.14
C ARG A 145 -8.83 -13.72 -2.42
N LEU A 146 -7.96 -13.65 -3.42
CA LEU A 146 -8.29 -12.92 -4.65
C LEU A 146 -9.28 -13.71 -5.52
N SER A 147 -9.19 -15.04 -5.51
CA SER A 147 -10.18 -15.88 -6.20
C SER A 147 -11.56 -15.75 -5.56
N GLU A 148 -11.64 -15.79 -4.22
CA GLU A 148 -12.87 -15.51 -3.47
C GLU A 148 -13.46 -14.14 -3.85
N LEU A 149 -12.64 -13.09 -3.84
CA LEU A 149 -13.08 -11.73 -4.18
C LEU A 149 -13.64 -11.65 -5.60
N ASN A 150 -12.99 -12.26 -6.59
CA ASN A 150 -13.47 -12.25 -7.97
C ASN A 150 -14.87 -12.88 -8.09
N GLY A 151 -15.13 -13.94 -7.33
CA GLY A 151 -16.46 -14.54 -7.21
C GLY A 151 -17.48 -13.56 -6.65
N VAL A 152 -17.17 -12.94 -5.51
CA VAL A 152 -18.03 -11.94 -4.85
C VAL A 152 -18.34 -10.77 -5.78
N MET A 153 -17.32 -10.20 -6.44
CA MET A 153 -17.48 -9.07 -7.36
C MET A 153 -18.35 -9.44 -8.58
N SER A 154 -18.22 -10.66 -9.10
CA SER A 154 -19.04 -11.15 -10.21
C SER A 154 -20.51 -11.31 -9.82
N GLU A 155 -20.77 -11.81 -8.61
CA GLU A 155 -22.13 -11.93 -8.07
C GLU A 155 -22.77 -10.54 -7.84
N ILE A 156 -22.03 -9.61 -7.24
CA ILE A 156 -22.48 -8.23 -7.05
C ILE A 156 -22.85 -7.59 -8.40
N ALA A 157 -21.98 -7.73 -9.41
CA ALA A 157 -22.26 -7.21 -10.75
C ALA A 157 -23.53 -7.83 -11.35
N ALA A 158 -23.76 -9.13 -11.14
CA ALA A 158 -24.96 -9.80 -11.61
C ALA A 158 -26.23 -9.26 -10.93
N PHE A 159 -26.22 -9.01 -9.62
CA PHE A 159 -27.37 -8.44 -8.90
C PHE A 159 -27.66 -7.00 -9.33
N LEU A 160 -26.63 -6.17 -9.43
CA LEU A 160 -26.76 -4.79 -9.92
C LEU A 160 -27.34 -4.74 -11.34
N SER A 161 -26.91 -5.64 -12.23
CA SER A 161 -27.42 -5.71 -13.61
C SER A 161 -28.91 -6.05 -13.70
N LYS A 162 -29.45 -6.74 -12.69
CA LYS A 162 -30.86 -7.14 -12.59
C LYS A 162 -31.69 -6.16 -11.76
N GLY A 163 -31.07 -5.15 -11.15
CA GLY A 163 -31.72 -4.29 -10.17
C GLY A 163 -32.19 -5.04 -8.92
N ASP A 164 -31.56 -6.18 -8.60
CA ASP A 164 -31.88 -7.00 -7.43
C ASP A 164 -31.16 -6.45 -6.20
N VAL A 165 -31.86 -5.55 -5.51
CA VAL A 165 -31.33 -4.81 -4.37
C VAL A 165 -31.12 -5.72 -3.15
N VAL A 166 -31.98 -6.71 -2.94
CA VAL A 166 -31.87 -7.65 -1.81
C VAL A 166 -30.67 -8.56 -2.02
N GLY A 167 -30.55 -9.17 -3.21
CA GLY A 167 -29.39 -10.00 -3.55
C GLY A 167 -28.06 -9.24 -3.49
N PHE A 168 -28.07 -7.95 -3.88
CA PHE A 168 -26.91 -7.08 -3.72
C PHE A 168 -26.56 -6.85 -2.24
N SER A 169 -27.52 -6.45 -1.42
CA SER A 169 -27.33 -6.22 0.02
C SER A 169 -26.82 -7.48 0.73
N ASP A 170 -27.47 -8.62 0.49
CA ASP A 170 -27.09 -9.92 1.06
C ASP A 170 -25.65 -10.30 0.66
N THR A 171 -25.24 -10.02 -0.59
CA THR A 171 -23.89 -10.35 -1.06
C THR A 171 -22.83 -9.46 -0.41
N LEU A 172 -23.14 -8.18 -0.19
CA LEU A 172 -22.28 -7.28 0.56
C LEU A 172 -22.10 -7.78 2.00
N GLU A 173 -23.20 -8.08 2.70
CA GLU A 173 -23.19 -8.48 4.11
C GLU A 173 -22.58 -9.87 4.32
N MET A 174 -22.98 -10.86 3.51
CA MET A 174 -22.64 -12.26 3.76
C MET A 174 -21.33 -12.69 3.11
N LYS A 175 -20.79 -11.91 2.17
CA LYS A 175 -19.57 -12.28 1.44
C LYS A 175 -18.51 -11.19 1.44
N LEU A 176 -18.83 -9.98 0.98
CA LEU A 176 -17.83 -8.92 0.84
C LEU A 176 -17.31 -8.44 2.20
N LEU A 177 -18.21 -8.18 3.15
CA LEU A 177 -17.84 -7.73 4.49
C LEU A 177 -16.99 -8.78 5.24
N PRO A 178 -17.35 -10.08 5.29
CA PRO A 178 -16.47 -11.12 5.84
C PRO A 178 -15.11 -11.20 5.16
N TRP A 179 -15.05 -10.99 3.85
CA TRP A 179 -13.78 -10.95 3.12
C TRP A 179 -12.91 -9.75 3.53
N ILE A 180 -13.52 -8.56 3.65
CA ILE A 180 -12.86 -7.33 4.13
C ILE A 180 -12.30 -7.54 5.54
N VAL A 181 -13.12 -8.08 6.46
CA VAL A 181 -12.71 -8.37 7.84
C VAL A 181 -11.54 -9.35 7.87
N GLY A 182 -11.62 -10.43 7.10
CA GLY A 182 -10.53 -11.42 7.02
C GLY A 182 -9.22 -10.83 6.50
N LEU A 183 -9.27 -9.89 5.54
CA LEU A 183 -8.08 -9.20 5.05
C LEU A 183 -7.52 -8.20 6.07
N ARG A 184 -8.39 -7.51 6.84
CA ARG A 184 -7.96 -6.65 7.95
C ARG A 184 -7.25 -7.44 9.04
N GLU A 185 -7.81 -8.56 9.47
CA GLU A 185 -7.21 -9.45 10.46
C GLU A 185 -5.84 -9.96 9.99
N PHE A 186 -5.71 -10.28 8.70
CA PHE A 186 -4.43 -10.63 8.12
C PHE A 186 -3.40 -9.50 8.27
N PHE A 187 -3.73 -8.26 7.90
CA PHE A 187 -2.79 -7.13 8.06
C PHE A 187 -2.45 -6.87 9.53
N GLN A 188 -3.41 -7.03 10.44
CA GLN A 188 -3.16 -6.93 11.88
C GLN A 188 -2.20 -8.02 12.39
N ALA A 189 -2.33 -9.24 11.90
CA ALA A 189 -1.39 -10.31 12.20
C ALA A 189 0.02 -9.99 11.67
N GLN A 190 0.14 -9.46 10.45
CA GLN A 190 1.44 -9.04 9.91
C GLN A 190 2.06 -7.88 10.69
N LEU A 191 1.24 -6.91 11.13
CA LEU A 191 1.71 -5.82 11.97
C LEU A 191 2.32 -6.34 13.27
N THR A 192 1.65 -7.30 13.93
CA THR A 192 2.12 -7.94 15.16
C THR A 192 3.47 -8.65 14.94
N VAL A 193 3.63 -9.34 13.81
CA VAL A 193 4.88 -10.03 13.45
C VAL A 193 6.02 -9.02 13.28
N VAL A 194 5.80 -7.94 12.52
CA VAL A 194 6.80 -6.89 12.29
C VAL A 194 7.20 -6.19 13.59
N GLU A 195 6.24 -5.97 14.49
CA GLU A 195 6.49 -5.39 15.83
C GLU A 195 7.30 -6.34 16.73
N ALA A 196 7.07 -7.65 16.65
CA ALA A 196 7.79 -8.65 17.44
C ALA A 196 9.27 -8.75 17.03
N PHE A 197 9.55 -8.77 15.72
CA PHE A 197 10.93 -8.71 15.20
C PHE A 197 11.70 -7.47 15.70
N GLY A 198 11.00 -6.37 16.00
CA GLY A 198 11.61 -5.16 16.53
C GLY A 198 12.13 -5.25 17.97
N ARG A 199 11.63 -6.19 18.78
CA ARG A 199 12.00 -6.31 20.20
C ARG A 199 13.23 -7.17 20.44
N GLU A 200 13.47 -8.17 19.59
CA GLU A 200 14.59 -9.11 19.74
C GLU A 200 15.96 -8.50 19.38
N GLU A 201 16.01 -7.43 18.58
CA GLU A 201 17.27 -6.73 18.27
C GLU A 201 17.73 -5.72 19.34
N THR A 202 16.85 -5.38 20.29
CA THR A 202 17.14 -4.42 21.38
C THR A 202 17.46 -5.09 22.72
N ALA A 203 17.45 -6.43 22.77
CA ALA A 203 17.75 -7.25 23.95
C ALA A 203 19.12 -7.92 23.82
#